data_AF-A0A285VAX6-F1
#
_entry.id   AF-A0A285VAX6-F1
#
_cell.length_a   1.000
_cell.length_b   1.000
_cell.length_c   1.000
_cell.angle_alpha   90.00
_cell.angle_beta   90.00
_cell.angle_gamma   90.00
#
_symmetry.space_group_name_H-M   'P 1'
#
loop_
_entity.id
_entity.type
_entity.pdbx_description
1 polymer ?
#
loop_
_entity_poly.entity_id
_entity_poly.type
_entity_poly.pdbx_seq_one_letter_code
_entity_poly.pdbx_strand_id
1 'polypeptide(L)' 'MELGATAQHERMKLEAVKDAAAALARAVAVEPAARDVRDRAARAAVKAGVCPGVVAQAAGISPGRVTHITLAPRSSGLV' A
#
# COMPACT_ATOMS: atom_id res chain seq x y z
N MET A 1 9.97 43.88 -15.66
CA MET A 1 8.74 43.49 -14.95
C MET A 1 8.67 41.95 -14.89
N GLU A 2 9.70 41.29 -14.31
CA GLU A 2 9.85 39.81 -14.40
C GLU A 2 9.63 39.07 -13.06
N LEU A 3 9.54 39.80 -11.95
CA LEU A 3 9.39 39.23 -10.60
C LEU A 3 8.04 38.53 -10.35
N GLY A 4 6.99 38.86 -11.13
CA GLY A 4 5.66 38.28 -10.98
C GLY A 4 5.55 36.85 -11.54
N ALA A 5 6.27 36.57 -12.63
CA ALA A 5 6.23 35.27 -13.30
C ALA A 5 6.96 34.18 -12.49
N THR A 6 8.08 34.52 -11.85
CA THR A 6 8.82 33.62 -10.96
C THR A 6 8.06 33.32 -9.67
N ALA A 7 7.46 34.33 -9.04
CA ALA A 7 6.65 34.13 -7.83
C ALA A 7 5.39 33.28 -8.10
N GLN A 8 4.74 33.45 -9.25
CA GLN A 8 3.59 32.63 -9.65
C GLN A 8 4.00 31.18 -9.94
N HIS A 9 5.13 30.97 -10.62
CA HIS A 9 5.67 29.64 -10.88
C HIS A 9 6.04 28.88 -9.60
N GLU A 10 6.66 29.56 -8.64
CA GLU A 10 6.97 28.98 -7.33
C GLU A 10 5.71 28.59 -6.56
N ARG A 11 4.67 29.44 -6.59
CA ARG A 11 3.37 29.10 -5.99
C ARG A 11 2.74 27.87 -6.65
N MET A 12 2.77 27.76 -7.98
CA MET A 12 2.24 26.59 -8.69
C MET A 12 2.97 25.30 -8.29
N LYS A 13 4.30 25.35 -8.16
CA LYS A 13 5.08 24.21 -7.66
C LYS A 13 4.69 23.82 -6.25
N LEU A 14 4.51 24.80 -5.36
CA LEU A 14 4.10 24.55 -3.98
C LEU A 14 2.71 23.92 -3.89
N GLU A 15 1.75 24.40 -4.68
CA GLU A 15 0.41 23.78 -4.76
C GLU A 15 0.48 22.34 -5.30
N ALA A 16 1.27 22.09 -6.35
CA ALA A 16 1.46 20.72 -6.86
C ALA A 16 2.06 19.76 -5.80
N VAL A 17 2.98 20.25 -4.97
CA VAL A 17 3.55 19.45 -3.85
C VAL A 17 2.50 19.17 -2.78
N LYS A 18 1.66 20.16 -2.43
CA LYS A 18 0.56 19.97 -1.47
C LYS A 18 -0.46 18.94 -1.98
N ASP A 19 -0.83 19.03 -3.25
CA ASP A 19 -1.75 18.09 -3.88
C ASP A 19 -1.19 16.66 -3.89
N ALA A 20 0.09 16.51 -4.24
CA ALA A 20 0.78 15.23 -4.20
C ALA A 20 0.84 14.65 -2.77
N ALA A 21 1.11 15.48 -1.77
CA ALA A 21 1.11 15.08 -0.36
C ALA A 21 -0.28 14.64 0.11
N ALA A 22 -1.33 15.36 -0.28
CA ALA A 22 -2.71 14.99 0.04
C ALA A 22 -3.12 13.68 -0.65
N ALA A 23 -2.71 13.47 -1.90
CA ALA A 23 -2.94 12.21 -2.62
C ALA A 23 -2.22 11.03 -1.95
N LEU A 24 -0.96 11.22 -1.54
CA LEU A 24 -0.21 10.21 -0.79
C LEU A 24 -0.88 9.90 0.55
N ALA A 25 -1.34 10.91 1.30
CA ALA A 25 -2.04 10.71 2.56
C ALA A 25 -3.30 9.85 2.39
N ARG A 26 -4.08 10.10 1.32
CA ARG A 26 -5.26 9.28 0.99
C ARG A 26 -4.88 7.84 0.63
N ALA A 27 -3.81 7.65 -0.15
CA ALA A 27 -3.32 6.31 -0.50
C ALA A 27 -2.83 5.53 0.73
N VAL A 28 -2.09 6.19 1.62
CA VAL A 28 -1.61 5.60 2.87
C VAL A 28 -2.76 5.25 3.81
N ALA A 29 -3.85 6.03 3.83
CA ALA A 29 -5.01 5.73 4.66
C ALA A 29 -5.73 4.44 4.25
N VAL A 30 -5.70 4.06 2.96
CA VAL A 30 -6.37 2.84 2.45
C VAL A 30 -5.46 1.62 2.41
N GLU A 31 -4.14 1.80 2.46
CA GLU A 31 -3.15 0.73 2.43
C GLU A 31 -3.35 -0.35 3.51
N PRO A 32 -3.68 -0.02 4.78
CA PRO A 32 -3.94 -1.04 5.81
C PRO A 32 -5.09 -1.98 5.45
N ALA A 33 -6.21 -1.43 4.96
CA ALA A 33 -7.37 -2.22 4.58
C ALA A 33 -7.07 -3.12 3.37
N ALA A 34 -6.37 -2.59 2.37
CA ALA A 34 -5.94 -3.37 1.20
C ALA A 34 -4.99 -4.50 1.60
N ARG A 35 -4.04 -4.22 2.50
CA ARG A 35 -3.14 -5.21 3.09
C ARG A 35 -3.90 -6.31 3.82
N ASP A 36 -4.88 -5.97 4.65
CA ASP A 36 -5.67 -6.95 5.40
C ASP A 36 -6.51 -7.85 4.49
N VAL A 37 -7.06 -7.32 3.40
CA VAL A 37 -7.76 -8.11 2.39
C VAL A 37 -6.81 -9.09 1.71
N ARG A 38 -5.64 -8.62 1.24
CA ARG A 38 -4.61 -9.48 0.63
C ARG A 38 -4.15 -10.58 1.59
N ASP A 39 -3.84 -10.22 2.83
CA ASP A 39 -3.28 -11.14 3.80
C ASP A 39 -4.33 -12.21 4.20
N ARG A 40 -5.62 -11.86 4.29
CA ARG A 40 -6.72 -12.83 4.45
C ARG A 40 -6.87 -13.76 3.26
N ALA A 41 -6.81 -13.24 2.04
CA ALA A 41 -6.90 -14.04 0.81
C ALA A 41 -5.73 -15.01 0.68
N ALA A 42 -4.51 -14.56 0.96
CA ALA A 42 -3.31 -15.40 0.95
C ALA A 42 -3.40 -16.55 1.96
N ARG A 43 -3.87 -16.28 3.19
CA ARG A 43 -4.11 -17.32 4.20
C ARG A 43 -5.17 -18.33 3.75
N ALA A 44 -6.27 -17.86 3.17
CA ALA A 44 -7.34 -18.73 2.69
C ALA A 44 -6.85 -19.66 1.56
N ALA A 45 -6.09 -19.13 0.61
CA ALA A 45 -5.52 -19.89 -0.49
C ALA A 45 -4.57 -20.99 -0.01
N VAL A 46 -3.65 -20.66 0.90
CA VAL A 46 -2.71 -21.66 1.45
C VAL A 46 -3.46 -22.71 2.28
N LYS A 47 -4.47 -22.31 3.07
CA LYS A 47 -5.31 -23.26 3.82
C LYS A 47 -6.10 -24.20 2.89
N ALA A 48 -6.46 -23.74 1.69
CA ALA A 48 -7.07 -24.56 0.65
C ALA A 48 -6.08 -25.47 -0.10
N GLY A 49 -4.79 -25.46 0.28
CA GLY A 49 -3.76 -26.32 -0.31
C GLY A 49 -3.01 -25.70 -1.50
N VAL A 50 -3.24 -24.42 -1.81
CA VAL A 50 -2.48 -23.75 -2.87
C VAL A 50 -1.03 -23.55 -2.43
N CYS A 51 -0.10 -23.89 -3.32
CA CYS A 51 1.33 -23.71 -3.07
C CYS A 51 1.66 -22.24 -2.75
N PRO A 52 2.41 -21.95 -1.66
CA PRO A 52 2.79 -20.58 -1.28
C PRO A 52 3.50 -19.79 -2.37
N GLY A 53 4.27 -20.45 -3.24
CA GLY A 53 4.93 -19.79 -4.38
C GLY A 53 3.95 -19.24 -5.41
N VAL A 54 2.86 -19.97 -5.67
CA VAL A 54 1.78 -19.54 -6.58
C VAL A 54 1.01 -18.37 -5.96
N VAL A 55 0.75 -18.44 -4.66
CA VAL A 55 0.12 -17.32 -3.92
C VAL A 55 1.00 -16.07 -3.96
N ALA A 56 2.31 -16.22 -3.79
CA ALA A 56 3.28 -15.12 -3.84
C ALA A 56 3.26 -14.42 -5.21
N GLN A 57 3.29 -15.21 -6.29
CA GLN A 57 3.22 -14.70 -7.65
C GLN A 57 1.90 -13.97 -7.93
N ALA A 58 0.75 -14.58 -7.58
CA ALA A 58 -0.57 -14.00 -7.81
C ALA A 58 -0.80 -12.71 -7.01
N ALA A 59 -0.28 -12.65 -5.79
CA ALA A 59 -0.43 -11.49 -4.91
C ALA A 59 0.67 -10.43 -5.10
N GLY A 60 1.64 -10.66 -6.00
CA GLY A 60 2.75 -9.72 -6.25
C GLY A 60 3.65 -9.47 -5.04
N ILE A 61 3.80 -10.46 -4.14
CA ILE A 61 4.61 -10.34 -2.93
C ILE A 61 5.67 -11.44 -2.86
N SER A 62 6.69 -11.27 -2.02
CA SER A 62 7.74 -12.28 -1.88
C SER A 62 7.22 -13.56 -1.21
N PRO A 63 7.78 -14.73 -1.54
CA PRO A 63 7.44 -16.00 -0.89
C PRO A 63 7.62 -15.96 0.63
N GLY A 64 8.69 -15.32 1.12
CA GLY A 64 8.92 -15.13 2.56
C GLY A 64 7.82 -14.32 3.23
N ARG A 65 7.22 -13.35 2.53
CA ARG A 65 6.09 -12.58 3.04
C ARG A 65 4.81 -13.41 3.08
N VAL A 66 4.57 -14.29 2.10
CA VAL A 66 3.46 -15.27 2.18
C VAL A 66 3.62 -16.17 3.39
N THR A 67 4.82 -16.73 3.61
CA THR A 67 5.12 -17.56 4.78
C THR A 67 4.90 -16.81 6.09
N HIS A 68 5.37 -15.56 6.18
CA HIS A 68 5.13 -14.73 7.35
C HIS A 68 3.64 -14.45 7.56
N ILE A 69 2.90 -14.14 6.49
CA ILE A 69 1.45 -13.96 6.56
C ILE A 69 0.78 -15.24 7.03
N THR A 70 1.13 -16.43 6.53
CA THR A 70 0.42 -17.66 6.90
C THR A 70 0.73 -18.13 8.32
N LEU A 71 1.98 -17.96 8.76
CA LEU A 71 2.47 -18.40 10.07
C LEU A 71 2.25 -17.39 11.20
N ALA A 72 2.11 -16.10 10.88
CA ALA A 72 1.86 -15.09 11.90
C ALA A 72 0.54 -15.42 12.64
N PRO A 73 0.53 -15.36 13.99
CA PRO A 73 -0.72 -15.44 14.75
C PRO A 73 -1.68 -14.41 14.19
N ARG A 74 -2.99 -14.69 14.23
CA ARG A 74 -4.00 -13.71 13.79
C ARG A 74 -3.65 -12.44 14.54
N SER A 75 -3.19 -11.39 13.84
CA SER A 75 -3.25 -10.07 14.40
C SER A 75 -4.73 -9.84 14.61
N SER A 76 -5.18 -10.07 15.84
CA SER A 76 -6.39 -9.47 16.38
C SER A 76 -6.35 -8.05 15.85
N GLY A 77 -7.31 -7.72 14.97
CA GLY A 77 -7.47 -6.37 14.46
C GLY A 77 -7.32 -5.44 15.65
N LEU A 78 -6.25 -4.66 15.64
CA LEU A 78 -6.08 -3.64 16.65
C LEU A 78 -7.23 -2.66 16.42
N VAL A 79 -8.04 -2.55 17.47
CA VAL A 79 -8.93 -1.46 17.86
C VAL A 79 -8.52 -0.14 17.22
#